data_AF-K7MT08-F1
#
_entry.id   AF-K7MT08-F1
#
_cell.length_a   1.000
_cell.length_b   1.000
_cell.length_c   1.000
_cell.angle_alpha   90.00
_cell.angle_beta   90.00
_cell.angle_gamma   90.00
#
_symmetry.space_group_name_H-M   'P 1'
#
loop_
_entity.id
_entity.type
_entity.pdbx_description
1 polymer ?
#
loop_
_entity_poly.entity_id
_entity_poly.type
_entity_poly.pdbx_seq_one_letter_code
_entity_poly.pdbx_strand_id
1 'polypeptide(L)'
;MTRALVEEGALTALASIADSSEVQFQKYYDVVMPYLKAILVNANDKSNRMLRAKAMECISLVGMAVGKEKFRDNAKQVMDVLMSLQQSQLDADDPTASYILQAWARLCKCLGQDFLPYMGFVMPPLLQSAQLKPDVTITSTDSDTEFDEDDDRCPFSYCY
;
A
#
# COMPACT_ATOMS: atom_id res chain seq x y z
N MET A 1 0.75 11.48 18.68
CA MET A 1 0.17 11.03 17.39
C MET A 1 -0.24 12.28 16.63
N THR A 2 0.25 12.49 15.41
CA THR A 2 -0.12 13.65 14.57
C THR A 2 -1.50 13.43 13.92
N ARG A 3 -2.13 14.50 13.44
CA ARG A 3 -3.39 14.41 12.68
C ARG A 3 -3.29 13.43 11.50
N ALA A 4 -2.18 13.48 10.75
CA ALA A 4 -1.94 12.60 9.61
C ALA A 4 -1.94 11.11 10.00
N LEU A 5 -1.30 10.74 11.13
CA LEU A 5 -1.30 9.35 11.61
C LEU A 5 -2.71 8.84 11.96
N VAL A 6 -3.57 9.71 12.51
CA VAL A 6 -4.97 9.35 12.81
C VAL A 6 -5.75 9.15 11.51
N GLU A 7 -5.57 10.04 10.53
CA GLU A 7 -6.22 9.94 9.22
C GLU A 7 -5.73 8.69 8.46
N GLU A 8 -4.43 8.39 8.46
CA GLU A 8 -3.86 7.17 7.86
C GLU A 8 -4.40 5.87 8.48
N GLY A 9 -4.50 5.84 9.82
CA GLY A 9 -5.11 4.71 10.53
C GLY A 9 -6.59 4.54 10.19
N ALA A 10 -7.34 5.66 10.11
CA ALA A 10 -8.75 5.65 9.72
C ALA A 10 -8.96 5.15 8.28
N LEU A 11 -8.11 5.56 7.34
CA LEU A 11 -8.15 5.09 5.96
C LEU A 11 -7.86 3.58 5.85
N THR A 12 -6.90 3.08 6.63
CA THR A 12 -6.58 1.64 6.67
C THR A 12 -7.75 0.83 7.24
N ALA A 13 -8.40 1.32 8.30
CA ALA A 13 -9.59 0.69 8.86
C ALA A 13 -10.77 0.71 7.87
N LEU A 14 -11.00 1.85 7.21
CA LEU A 14 -12.04 2.01 6.20
C LEU A 14 -11.82 1.08 5.00
N ALA A 15 -10.58 0.98 4.51
CA ALA A 15 -10.19 0.03 3.47
C ALA A 15 -10.50 -1.42 3.87
N SER A 16 -10.16 -1.80 5.10
CA SER A 16 -10.42 -3.14 5.65
C SER A 16 -11.92 -3.43 5.76
N ILE A 17 -12.72 -2.45 6.19
CA ILE A 17 -14.19 -2.56 6.25
C ILE A 17 -14.76 -2.72 4.84
N ALA A 18 -14.30 -1.93 3.87
CA ALA A 18 -14.76 -2.04 2.49
C ALA A 18 -14.45 -3.41 1.90
N ASP A 19 -13.22 -3.90 2.07
CA ASP A 19 -12.79 -5.22 1.60
C ASP A 19 -13.62 -6.35 2.23
N SER A 20 -13.87 -6.27 3.55
CA SER A 20 -14.61 -7.31 4.28
C SER A 20 -16.13 -7.28 4.06
N SER A 21 -16.68 -6.12 3.68
CA SER A 21 -18.13 -5.95 3.50
C SER A 21 -18.56 -5.90 2.04
N GLU A 22 -17.62 -6.03 1.09
CA GLU A 22 -17.87 -6.18 -0.35
C GLU A 22 -19.07 -5.33 -0.86
N VAL A 23 -20.07 -5.99 -1.45
CA VAL A 23 -21.25 -5.33 -2.03
C VAL A 23 -22.09 -4.59 -0.98
N GLN A 24 -22.04 -4.97 0.30
CA GLN A 24 -22.75 -4.26 1.36
C GLN A 24 -22.13 -2.86 1.62
N PHE A 25 -20.87 -2.64 1.22
CA PHE A 25 -20.24 -1.32 1.32
C PHE A 25 -20.87 -0.26 0.40
N GLN A 26 -21.62 -0.67 -0.65
CA GLN A 26 -22.25 0.26 -1.60
C GLN A 26 -23.08 1.36 -0.92
N LYS A 27 -23.70 1.05 0.23
CA LYS A 27 -24.48 2.00 1.04
C LYS A 27 -23.68 3.22 1.50
N TYR A 28 -22.37 3.08 1.67
CA TYR A 28 -21.47 4.13 2.16
C TYR A 28 -20.66 4.81 1.07
N TYR A 29 -20.66 4.24 -0.14
CA TYR A 29 -19.81 4.68 -1.25
C TYR A 29 -19.95 6.16 -1.58
N ASP A 30 -21.18 6.65 -1.73
CA ASP A 30 -21.45 8.02 -2.16
C ASP A 30 -21.00 9.06 -1.12
N VAL A 31 -20.86 8.66 0.15
CA VAL A 31 -20.32 9.49 1.24
C VAL A 31 -18.78 9.43 1.27
N VAL A 32 -18.23 8.22 1.10
CA VAL A 32 -16.80 7.95 1.29
C VAL A 32 -15.95 8.38 0.10
N MET A 33 -16.36 8.03 -1.12
CA MET A 33 -15.54 8.21 -2.32
C MET A 33 -15.15 9.68 -2.58
N PRO A 34 -16.04 10.68 -2.44
CA PRO A 34 -15.66 12.09 -2.60
C PRO A 34 -14.54 12.52 -1.65
N TYR A 35 -14.60 12.09 -0.38
CA TYR A 35 -13.57 12.39 0.61
C TYR A 35 -12.22 11.77 0.23
N LEU A 36 -12.23 10.49 -0.17
CA LEU A 36 -11.00 9.81 -0.58
C LEU A 36 -10.35 10.46 -1.81
N LYS A 37 -11.15 10.83 -2.82
CA LYS A 37 -10.65 11.53 -4.01
C LYS A 37 -10.05 12.89 -3.66
N ALA A 38 -10.68 13.62 -2.73
CA ALA A 38 -10.15 14.90 -2.28
C ALA A 38 -8.78 14.75 -1.62
N ILE A 39 -8.56 13.69 -0.82
CA ILE A 39 -7.22 13.41 -0.28
C ILE A 39 -6.26 13.07 -1.42
N LEU A 40 -6.63 12.15 -2.32
CA LEU A 40 -5.77 11.71 -3.41
C LEU A 40 -5.25 12.87 -4.27
N VAL A 41 -6.11 13.86 -4.55
CA VAL A 41 -5.77 15.03 -5.39
C VAL A 41 -4.96 16.09 -4.62
N ASN A 42 -5.24 16.29 -3.33
CA ASN A 42 -4.72 17.45 -2.60
C ASN A 42 -3.53 17.13 -1.66
N ALA A 43 -3.32 15.87 -1.28
CA ALA A 43 -2.26 15.45 -0.37
C ALA A 43 -0.87 15.39 -1.06
N ASN A 44 -0.42 16.53 -1.60
CA ASN A 44 0.79 16.60 -2.43
C ASN A 44 2.08 16.90 -1.66
N ASP A 45 1.97 17.44 -0.45
CA ASP A 45 3.13 17.78 0.38
C ASP A 45 3.86 16.52 0.88
N LYS A 46 5.17 16.65 1.13
CA LYS A 46 6.02 15.54 1.61
C LYS A 46 5.48 14.89 2.89
N SER A 47 4.90 15.65 3.82
CA SER A 47 4.30 15.15 5.05
C SER A 47 3.03 14.33 4.85
N ASN A 48 2.39 14.42 3.68
CA ASN A 48 1.12 13.77 3.36
C ASN A 48 1.26 12.61 2.35
N ARG A 49 2.49 12.24 1.97
CA ARG A 49 2.74 11.14 1.00
C ARG A 49 2.10 9.82 1.44
N MET A 50 2.23 9.47 2.71
CA MET A 50 1.64 8.25 3.26
C MET A 50 0.11 8.35 3.31
N LEU A 51 -0.45 9.49 3.73
CA LEU A 51 -1.89 9.74 3.68
C LEU A 51 -2.46 9.58 2.25
N ARG A 52 -1.78 10.14 1.23
CA ARG A 52 -2.14 9.97 -0.18
C ARG A 52 -2.07 8.51 -0.61
N ALA A 53 -1.01 7.79 -0.24
CA ALA A 53 -0.82 6.37 -0.52
C ALA A 53 -1.95 5.52 0.10
N LYS A 54 -2.32 5.79 1.36
CA LYS A 54 -3.45 5.14 2.03
C LYS A 54 -4.80 5.48 1.42
N ALA A 55 -5.01 6.71 0.96
CA ALA A 55 -6.23 7.08 0.25
C ALA A 55 -6.34 6.31 -1.08
N MET A 56 -5.24 6.19 -1.83
CA MET A 56 -5.17 5.42 -3.07
C MET A 56 -5.49 3.94 -2.84
N GLU A 57 -4.89 3.32 -1.82
CA GLU A 57 -5.22 1.96 -1.39
C GLU A 57 -6.70 1.83 -1.07
N CYS A 58 -7.22 2.70 -0.21
CA CYS A 58 -8.62 2.68 0.19
C CYS A 58 -9.58 2.85 -1.00
N ILE A 59 -9.31 3.77 -1.94
CA ILE A 59 -10.11 3.96 -3.16
C ILE A 59 -10.17 2.66 -3.97
N SER A 60 -9.02 2.01 -4.16
CA SER A 60 -8.96 0.80 -4.98
C SER A 60 -9.69 -0.39 -4.35
N LEU A 61 -9.67 -0.52 -3.02
CA LEU A 61 -10.42 -1.54 -2.28
C LEU A 61 -11.92 -1.23 -2.25
N VAL A 62 -12.30 0.04 -2.03
CA VAL A 62 -13.70 0.48 -2.14
C VAL A 62 -14.24 0.21 -3.55
N GLY A 63 -13.46 0.51 -4.59
CA GLY A 63 -13.83 0.23 -5.98
C GLY A 63 -14.07 -1.27 -6.22
N MET A 64 -13.20 -2.13 -5.70
CA MET A 64 -13.40 -3.59 -5.73
C MET A 64 -14.66 -4.03 -4.99
N ALA A 65 -14.90 -3.50 -3.78
CA ALA A 65 -16.04 -3.85 -2.95
C ALA A 65 -17.38 -3.51 -3.61
N VAL A 66 -17.49 -2.32 -4.20
CA VAL A 66 -18.75 -1.87 -4.84
C VAL A 66 -18.94 -2.41 -6.25
N GLY A 67 -17.87 -2.85 -6.90
CA GLY A 67 -17.86 -3.38 -8.25
C GLY A 67 -17.82 -2.29 -9.34
N LYS A 68 -17.49 -2.76 -10.55
CA LYS A 68 -17.27 -1.95 -11.75
C LYS A 68 -18.37 -0.93 -12.02
N GLU A 69 -19.62 -1.35 -12.01
CA GLU A 69 -20.74 -0.48 -12.44
C GLU A 69 -20.91 0.74 -11.53
N LYS A 70 -20.74 0.59 -10.21
CA LYS A 70 -20.83 1.71 -9.26
C LYS A 70 -19.56 2.57 -9.30
N PHE A 71 -18.40 1.96 -9.54
CA PHE A 71 -17.11 2.65 -9.52
C PHE A 71 -16.76 3.39 -10.83
N ARG A 72 -17.32 2.98 -11.98
CA ARG A 72 -16.92 3.39 -13.34
C ARG A 72 -16.69 4.90 -13.52
N ASP A 73 -17.64 5.74 -13.10
CA ASP A 73 -17.54 7.19 -13.29
C ASP A 73 -16.39 7.82 -12.48
N ASN A 74 -16.10 7.25 -11.32
CA ASN A 74 -15.01 7.71 -10.47
C ASN A 74 -13.67 7.10 -10.90
N ALA A 75 -13.69 5.89 -11.46
CA ALA A 75 -12.52 5.19 -11.91
C ALA A 75 -11.68 6.05 -12.86
N LYS A 76 -12.30 6.69 -13.87
CA LYS A 76 -11.57 7.55 -14.81
C LYS A 76 -10.77 8.66 -14.12
N GLN A 77 -11.40 9.37 -13.17
CA GLN A 77 -10.74 10.43 -12.41
C GLN A 77 -9.58 9.89 -11.57
N VAL A 78 -9.77 8.73 -10.95
CA VAL A 78 -8.71 8.06 -10.18
C VAL A 78 -7.56 7.67 -11.09
N MET A 79 -7.84 7.03 -12.23
CA MET A 79 -6.84 6.64 -13.22
C MET A 79 -6.00 7.85 -13.68
N ASP A 80 -6.65 8.97 -14.01
CA ASP A 80 -5.96 10.19 -14.47
C ASP A 80 -4.98 10.73 -13.41
N VAL A 81 -5.38 10.72 -12.14
CA VAL A 81 -4.51 11.16 -11.04
C VAL A 81 -3.35 10.18 -10.82
N LEU A 82 -3.59 8.87 -10.87
CA LEU A 82 -2.54 7.86 -10.72
C LEU A 82 -1.52 7.93 -11.86
N MET A 83 -1.97 8.19 -13.09
CA MET A 83 -1.07 8.39 -14.23
C MET A 83 -0.19 9.63 -14.02
N SER A 84 -0.78 10.75 -13.59
CA SER A 84 -0.03 11.97 -13.30
C SER A 84 1.00 11.76 -12.17
N LEU A 85 0.61 11.08 -11.08
CA LEU A 85 1.53 10.77 -9.98
C LEU A 85 2.68 9.85 -10.42
N GLN A 86 2.40 8.85 -11.26
CA GLN A 86 3.43 7.93 -11.74
C GLN A 86 4.44 8.61 -12.69
N GLN A 87 4.00 9.63 -13.44
CA GLN A 87 4.89 10.44 -14.28
C GLN A 87 5.64 11.51 -13.49
N SER A 88 5.23 11.81 -12.26
CA SER A 88 5.93 12.75 -11.41
C SER A 88 7.27 12.18 -10.93
N GLN A 89 8.23 13.06 -10.69
CA GLN A 89 9.51 12.68 -10.10
C GLN A 89 9.29 12.41 -8.61
N LEU A 90 9.11 11.14 -8.28
CA LEU A 90 9.02 10.67 -6.89
C LEU A 90 10.42 10.43 -6.33
N ASP A 91 10.63 10.81 -5.07
CA ASP A 91 11.87 10.51 -4.35
C ASP A 91 12.00 8.98 -4.18
N ALA A 92 13.23 8.47 -4.04
CA ALA A 92 13.47 7.04 -3.83
C ALA A 92 12.83 6.49 -2.54
N ASP A 93 12.61 7.34 -1.54
CA ASP A 93 11.95 7.02 -0.27
C ASP A 93 10.42 7.24 -0.30
N ASP A 94 9.86 7.69 -1.42
CA ASP A 94 8.42 7.96 -1.53
C ASP A 94 7.63 6.62 -1.65
N PRO A 95 6.74 6.29 -0.70
CA PRO A 95 5.96 5.06 -0.75
C PRO A 95 5.00 5.02 -1.95
N THR A 96 4.67 6.17 -2.55
CA THR A 96 3.64 6.33 -3.58
C THR A 96 3.83 5.36 -4.74
N ALA A 97 5.07 5.13 -5.20
CA ALA A 97 5.34 4.22 -6.31
C ALA A 97 4.83 2.80 -6.03
N SER A 98 5.13 2.24 -4.85
CA SER A 98 4.69 0.89 -4.48
C SER A 98 3.16 0.78 -4.37
N TYR A 99 2.50 1.83 -3.86
CA TYR A 99 1.05 1.88 -3.73
C TYR A 99 0.35 2.04 -5.09
N ILE A 100 0.94 2.77 -6.03
CA ILE A 100 0.45 2.87 -7.42
C ILE A 100 0.42 1.50 -8.07
N LEU A 101 1.50 0.72 -7.97
CA LEU A 101 1.57 -0.62 -8.57
C LEU A 101 0.52 -1.57 -7.99
N GLN A 102 0.31 -1.54 -6.68
CA GLN A 102 -0.74 -2.32 -6.02
C GLN A 102 -2.14 -1.85 -6.40
N ALA A 103 -2.35 -0.53 -6.51
CA ALA A 103 -3.62 0.04 -6.94
C ALA A 103 -3.94 -0.38 -8.37
N TRP A 104 -2.96 -0.40 -9.29
CA TRP A 104 -3.15 -0.89 -10.65
C TRP A 104 -3.65 -2.33 -10.70
N ALA A 105 -3.11 -3.22 -9.88
CA ALA A 105 -3.57 -4.60 -9.82
C ALA A 105 -5.06 -4.69 -9.42
N ARG A 106 -5.46 -3.95 -8.38
CA ARG A 106 -6.86 -3.89 -7.91
C ARG A 106 -7.80 -3.24 -8.92
N LEU A 107 -7.37 -2.16 -9.56
CA LEU A 107 -8.14 -1.44 -10.58
C LEU A 107 -8.30 -2.28 -11.86
N CYS A 108 -7.26 -3.00 -12.27
CA CYS A 108 -7.33 -3.95 -13.38
C CYS A 108 -8.36 -5.06 -13.10
N LYS A 109 -8.30 -5.66 -11.92
CA LYS A 109 -9.29 -6.66 -11.48
C LYS A 109 -10.72 -6.08 -11.44
N CYS A 110 -10.88 -4.85 -10.95
CA CYS A 110 -12.18 -4.20 -10.84
C CYS A 110 -12.79 -3.83 -12.19
N LEU A 111 -12.00 -3.30 -13.13
CA LEU A 111 -12.51 -2.75 -14.41
C LEU A 111 -12.57 -3.79 -15.53
N GLY A 112 -11.77 -4.85 -15.43
CA GLY A 112 -11.69 -5.90 -16.45
C GLY A 112 -11.26 -5.32 -17.80
N GLN A 113 -12.05 -5.58 -18.85
CA GLN A 113 -11.75 -5.13 -20.21
C GLN A 113 -11.66 -3.60 -20.35
N ASP A 114 -12.33 -2.82 -19.49
CA ASP A 114 -12.27 -1.36 -19.52
C ASP A 114 -10.89 -0.83 -19.07
N PHE A 115 -10.05 -1.69 -18.49
CA PHE A 115 -8.67 -1.35 -18.13
C PHE A 115 -7.70 -1.40 -19.32
N LEU A 116 -8.06 -2.06 -20.43
CA LEU A 116 -7.17 -2.27 -21.58
C LEU A 116 -6.54 -0.99 -22.14
N PRO A 117 -7.26 0.15 -22.26
CA PRO A 117 -6.67 1.39 -22.75
C PRO A 117 -5.49 1.92 -21.91
N TYR A 118 -5.39 1.51 -20.64
CA TYR A 118 -4.37 1.96 -19.70
C TYR A 118 -3.13 1.04 -19.66
N MET A 119 -3.20 -0.14 -20.28
CA MET A 119 -2.14 -1.15 -20.22
C MET A 119 -0.79 -0.63 -20.73
N GLY A 120 -0.80 0.17 -21.80
CA GLY A 120 0.43 0.75 -22.36
C GLY A 120 1.14 1.71 -21.40
N PHE A 121 0.41 2.29 -20.45
CA PHE A 121 0.95 3.17 -19.42
C PHE A 121 1.38 2.40 -18.16
N VAL A 122 0.62 1.37 -17.79
CA VAL A 122 0.77 0.64 -16.53
C VAL A 122 1.82 -0.47 -16.60
N MET A 123 1.97 -1.15 -17.74
CA MET A 123 2.88 -2.28 -17.88
C MET A 123 4.37 -1.92 -17.83
N PRO A 124 4.87 -0.87 -18.51
CA PRO A 124 6.29 -0.54 -18.48
C PRO A 124 6.90 -0.38 -17.07
N PRO A 125 6.33 0.42 -16.15
CA PRO A 125 6.85 0.55 -14.79
C PRO A 125 6.67 -0.73 -13.97
N LEU A 126 5.59 -1.50 -14.17
CA LEU A 126 5.40 -2.79 -13.50
C LEU A 126 6.53 -3.76 -13.88
N LEU A 127 6.89 -3.83 -15.16
CA LEU A 127 7.99 -4.66 -15.65
C LEU A 127 9.35 -4.17 -15.14
N GLN A 128 9.56 -2.85 -15.11
CA GLN A 128 10.78 -2.27 -14.56
C GLN A 128 10.92 -2.61 -13.07
N SER A 129 9.87 -2.41 -12.28
CA SER A 129 9.86 -2.76 -10.86
C SER A 129 10.05 -4.26 -10.62
N ALA A 130 9.48 -5.11 -11.46
CA ALA A 130 9.66 -6.57 -11.37
C ALA A 130 11.09 -7.04 -11.69
N GLN A 131 11.88 -6.23 -12.40
CA GLN A 131 13.29 -6.51 -12.71
C GLN A 131 14.27 -6.00 -11.66
N LEU A 132 13.80 -5.22 -10.67
CA LEU A 132 14.64 -4.77 -9.57
C LEU A 132 15.12 -6.00 -8.80
N LYS A 133 16.44 -6.18 -8.75
CA LYS A 133 17.05 -7.22 -7.91
C LYS A 133 16.82 -6.82 -6.45
N PRO A 134 16.39 -7.76 -5.58
CA PRO A 134 16.29 -7.47 -4.16
C PRO A 134 17.66 -7.05 -3.63
N ASP A 135 17.72 -5.88 -3.00
CA ASP A 135 18.90 -5.41 -2.29
C ASP A 135 18.95 -6.07 -0.90
N VAL A 136 19.03 -7.40 -0.90
CA VAL A 136 19.17 -8.17 0.34
C VAL A 136 20.43 -8.99 0.22
N THR A 137 21.54 -8.39 0.63
CA THR A 137 22.71 -9.17 1.02
C THR A 137 22.44 -9.64 2.45
N ILE A 138 21.87 -10.84 2.60
CA ILE A 138 21.81 -11.51 3.89
C ILE A 138 23.25 -11.90 4.22
N THR A 139 23.98 -11.06 4.94
CA THR A 139 25.18 -11.50 5.65
C THR A 139 24.69 -12.38 6.78
N SER A 140 24.72 -13.70 6.58
CA SER A 140 24.57 -14.65 7.67
C SER A 140 25.58 -14.28 8.74
N THR A 141 25.11 -13.74 9.85
CA THR A 141 25.88 -13.65 11.09
C THR A 141 25.97 -15.06 11.69
N ASP A 142 26.73 -15.93 11.04
CA ASP A 142 27.12 -17.24 11.56
C ASP A 142 28.61 -17.16 11.96
N SER A 143 28.92 -16.36 12.98
CA SER A 143 30.22 -16.15 13.68
C SER A 143 30.01 -14.84 14.47
N ASP A 144 29.80 -14.78 15.78
CA ASP A 144 30.72 -15.20 16.84
C ASP A 144 29.97 -15.13 18.19
N THR A 145 28.85 -15.85 18.34
CA THR A 145 28.39 -16.15 19.71
C THR A 145 29.05 -17.45 20.12
N GLU A 146 30.36 -17.35 20.43
CA GLU A 146 31.01 -18.29 21.34
C GLU A 146 30.17 -18.25 22.63
N PHE A 147 29.24 -19.20 22.75
CA PHE A 147 28.71 -19.56 24.04
C PHE A 147 29.88 -20.16 24.79
N ASP A 148 30.48 -19.35 25.66
CA ASP A 148 31.44 -19.78 26.67
C ASP A 148 30.73 -20.79 27.61
N GLU A 149 30.57 -22.03 27.15
CA GLU A 149 30.22 -23.19 27.97
C GLU A 149 31.48 -23.69 28.66
N ASP A 150 32.02 -22.96 29.64
CA ASP A 150 33.05 -23.46 30.56
C ASP A 150 33.20 -22.53 31.79
N ASP A 151 32.18 -22.43 32.63
CA ASP A 151 32.43 -22.17 34.07
C ASP A 151 31.82 -23.30 34.90
N ASP A 152 32.40 -24.47 34.68
CA ASP A 152 32.19 -25.73 35.39
C ASP A 152 32.80 -25.65 36.80
N ARG A 153 32.39 -24.65 37.59
CA ARG A 153 32.91 -24.39 38.94
C ARG A 153 31.82 -24.40 39.98
N CYS A 154 31.04 -25.47 40.03
CA CYS A 154 30.36 -25.88 41.25
C CYS A 154 31.14 -27.03 41.91
N PRO A 155 32.20 -26.76 42.71
CA PRO A 155 32.78 -27.78 43.55
C PRO A 155 31.70 -28.19 44.55
N PHE A 156 31.21 -29.41 44.39
CA PHE A 156 30.32 -30.11 45.31
C PHE A 156 30.94 -30.10 46.72
N SER A 157 30.62 -29.07 47.50
CA SER A 157 31.07 -28.96 48.88
C SER A 157 30.08 -28.20 49.74
N TYR A 158 28.77 -28.48 49.60
CA TYR A 158 27.80 -28.28 50.68
C TYR A 158 26.71 -29.35 50.61
N CYS A 159 27.12 -30.61 50.77
CA CYS A 159 26.27 -31.64 51.35
C CYS A 159 26.64 -31.74 52.84
N TYR A 160 25.98 -30.93 53.68
CA TYR A 160 25.69 -31.21 55.09
C TYR A 160 24.44 -30.42 55.49
#